data_AF-A0A2H3B744-F1
#
_entry.id   AF-A0A2H3B744-F1
#
_cell.length_a   1.000
_cell.length_b   1.000
_cell.length_c   1.000
_cell.angle_alpha   90.00
_cell.angle_beta   90.00
_cell.angle_gamma   90.00
#
_symmetry.space_group_name_H-M   'P 1'
#
loop_
_entity.id
_entity.type
_entity.pdbx_description
1 polymer ?
#
loop_
_entity_poly.entity_id
_entity_poly.type
_entity_poly.pdbx_seq_one_letter_code
_entity_poly.pdbx_strand_id
1 'polypeptide(L)'
;MSMAIVFYDIPSKLPINAWSPNTWKARYALNFKGIPYRTEWVEYPDIEGLYKAFGIPASATKKDRVTPYYTLPLLRDSSTGAIISESATIVEYLDATYPDTPRVIPPGTRALHAAFTAAFESQLKAINPFSKPAVNAILSPRSQAFFRKTREESLGVTVGDMLLPGEHRASELAVVKDDLGKVDKWMTKGHTFVMGETPTFADFTMSAWIFFLRICLGEDSPEWEEVSSWHDGRWGKLVKGFEKYEAVV
;
A
#
# COMPACT_ATOMS: atom_id res chain seq x y z
N MET A 1 29.62 1.28 -5.00
CA MET A 1 29.14 0.47 -3.85
C MET A 1 27.93 -0.31 -4.32
N SER A 2 27.92 -1.64 -4.19
CA SER A 2 26.72 -2.43 -4.52
C SER A 2 25.58 -2.04 -3.58
N MET A 3 24.38 -1.80 -4.13
CA MET A 3 23.21 -1.47 -3.33
C MET A 3 22.84 -2.68 -2.47
N ALA A 4 22.99 -2.54 -1.14
CA ALA A 4 22.81 -3.65 -0.19
C ALA A 4 21.35 -4.09 -0.05
N ILE A 5 20.41 -3.16 -0.24
CA ILE A 5 18.98 -3.43 -0.12
C ILE A 5 18.36 -3.73 -1.47
N VAL A 6 17.60 -4.82 -1.49
CA VAL A 6 16.73 -5.26 -2.57
C VAL A 6 15.30 -5.21 -2.08
N PHE A 7 14.46 -4.42 -2.73
CA PHE A 7 13.05 -4.29 -2.41
C PHE A 7 12.22 -5.01 -3.47
N TYR A 8 11.41 -5.98 -3.08
CA TYR A 8 10.59 -6.76 -4.00
C TYR A 8 9.18 -6.18 -4.07
N ASP A 9 8.77 -5.79 -5.28
CA ASP A 9 7.50 -5.11 -5.57
C ASP A 9 6.80 -5.75 -6.78
N ILE A 10 5.52 -5.42 -6.98
CA ILE A 10 4.68 -5.97 -8.04
C ILE A 10 4.62 -4.96 -9.19
N PRO A 11 5.01 -5.34 -10.42
CA PRO A 11 5.01 -4.42 -11.55
C PRO A 11 3.59 -4.11 -12.03
N SER A 12 3.47 -3.03 -12.82
CA SER A 12 2.30 -2.69 -13.61
C SER A 12 2.71 -2.11 -14.96
N LYS A 13 1.72 -1.84 -15.80
CA LYS A 13 1.85 -1.14 -17.07
C LYS A 13 1.85 0.39 -16.92
N LEU A 14 1.71 0.91 -15.69
CA LEU A 14 1.74 2.35 -15.43
C LEU A 14 3.16 2.89 -15.63
N PRO A 15 3.33 4.16 -16.03
CA PRO A 15 4.66 4.77 -16.18
C PRO A 15 5.53 4.69 -14.91
N ILE A 16 4.92 4.86 -13.73
CA ILE A 16 5.62 4.74 -12.43
C ILE A 16 5.93 3.29 -12.02
N ASN A 17 5.31 2.30 -12.69
CA ASN A 17 5.40 0.86 -12.43
C ASN A 17 4.87 0.40 -11.04
N ALA A 18 5.21 1.10 -9.95
CA ALA A 18 4.75 0.83 -8.59
C ALA A 18 3.30 1.29 -8.33
N TRP A 19 2.50 0.45 -7.70
CA TRP A 19 1.07 0.73 -7.49
C TRP A 19 0.48 0.15 -6.21
N SER A 20 1.06 -0.93 -5.66
CA SER A 20 0.43 -1.65 -4.56
C SER A 20 0.52 -0.86 -3.26
N PRO A 21 -0.60 -0.63 -2.54
CA PRO A 21 -0.58 0.15 -1.30
C PRO A 21 0.28 -0.53 -0.22
N ASN A 22 0.35 -1.87 -0.20
CA ASN A 22 1.18 -2.58 0.77
C ASN A 22 2.68 -2.39 0.52
N THR A 23 3.11 -2.40 -0.74
CA THR A 23 4.52 -2.20 -1.06
C THR A 23 4.91 -0.73 -0.92
N TRP A 24 4.01 0.19 -1.26
CA TRP A 24 4.18 1.63 -1.04
C TRP A 24 4.48 2.00 0.41
N LYS A 25 3.89 1.33 1.41
CA LYS A 25 4.24 1.55 2.83
C LYS A 25 5.74 1.38 3.12
N ALA A 26 6.35 0.32 2.59
CA ALA A 26 7.76 0.03 2.77
C ALA A 26 8.64 0.92 1.87
N ARG A 27 8.19 1.19 0.63
CA ARG A 27 8.86 2.11 -0.30
C ARG A 27 8.95 3.52 0.28
N TYR A 28 7.87 4.04 0.85
CA TYR A 28 7.87 5.31 1.54
C TYR A 28 8.87 5.35 2.68
N ALA A 29 8.99 4.27 3.47
CA ALA A 29 9.98 4.21 4.53
C ALA A 29 11.42 4.24 4.01
N LEU A 30 11.73 3.49 2.94
CA LEU A 30 13.05 3.53 2.30
C LEU A 30 13.38 4.94 1.80
N ASN A 31 12.45 5.57 1.08
CA ASN A 31 12.62 6.90 0.50
C ASN A 31 12.69 8.00 1.59
N PHE A 32 11.82 7.95 2.60
CA PHE A 32 11.82 8.91 3.71
C PHE A 32 13.11 8.84 4.53
N LYS A 33 13.64 7.64 4.73
CA LYS A 33 14.91 7.41 5.42
C LYS A 33 16.14 7.72 4.57
N GLY A 34 15.96 7.95 3.26
CA GLY A 34 17.07 8.13 2.32
C GLY A 34 17.95 6.89 2.17
N ILE A 35 17.40 5.69 2.43
CA ILE A 35 18.17 4.45 2.36
C ILE A 35 18.25 4.00 0.89
N PRO A 36 19.46 3.83 0.32
CA PRO A 36 19.60 3.37 -1.05
C PRO A 36 19.11 1.92 -1.22
N TYR A 37 18.22 1.68 -2.17
CA TYR A 37 17.75 0.34 -2.57
C TYR A 37 17.58 0.26 -4.09
N ARG A 38 17.37 -0.96 -4.60
CA ARG A 38 16.82 -1.19 -5.94
C ARG A 38 15.54 -1.99 -5.85
N THR A 39 14.63 -1.79 -6.79
CA THR A 39 13.42 -2.61 -6.92
C THR A 39 13.67 -3.83 -7.78
N GLU A 40 13.35 -5.02 -7.27
CA GLU A 40 13.18 -6.23 -8.08
C GLU A 40 11.69 -6.46 -8.29
N TRP A 41 11.27 -6.55 -9.55
CA TRP A 41 9.88 -6.67 -9.92
C TRP A 41 9.46 -8.14 -10.00
N VAL A 42 8.42 -8.50 -9.25
CA VAL A 42 7.94 -9.87 -9.13
C VAL A 42 6.47 -9.92 -9.51
N GLU A 43 6.17 -10.68 -10.56
CA GLU A 43 4.80 -10.91 -11.00
C GLU A 43 4.04 -11.72 -9.94
N TYR A 44 2.73 -11.47 -9.80
CA TYR A 44 1.88 -12.18 -8.83
C TYR A 44 2.06 -13.71 -8.77
N PRO A 45 2.06 -14.45 -9.90
CA PRO A 45 2.22 -15.91 -9.86
C PRO A 45 3.61 -16.37 -9.37
N ASP A 46 4.61 -15.49 -9.35
CA ASP A 46 5.99 -15.84 -9.03
C ASP A 46 6.36 -15.53 -7.56
N ILE A 47 5.47 -14.86 -6.80
CA ILE A 47 5.71 -14.49 -5.39
C ILE A 47 5.96 -15.73 -4.52
N GLU A 48 5.17 -16.79 -4.66
CA GLU A 48 5.38 -18.03 -3.91
C GLU A 48 6.74 -18.68 -4.24
N GLY A 49 7.12 -18.66 -5.52
CA GLY A 49 8.42 -19.16 -5.98
C GLY A 49 9.59 -18.40 -5.35
N LEU A 50 9.46 -17.08 -5.21
CA LEU A 50 10.45 -16.22 -4.54
C LEU A 50 10.67 -16.64 -3.08
N TYR A 51 9.60 -16.82 -2.31
CA TYR A 51 9.69 -17.26 -0.91
C TYR A 51 10.36 -18.62 -0.78
N LYS A 52 9.99 -19.57 -1.66
CA LYS A 52 10.61 -20.90 -1.72
C LYS A 52 12.09 -20.83 -2.06
N ALA A 53 12.49 -19.98 -2.99
CA ALA A 53 13.89 -19.78 -3.37
C ALA A 53 14.73 -19.21 -2.22
N PHE A 54 14.14 -18.37 -1.35
CA PHE A 54 14.79 -17.88 -0.13
C PHE A 54 14.66 -18.82 1.07
N GLY A 55 13.88 -19.89 0.97
CA GLY A 55 13.66 -20.82 2.08
C GLY A 55 12.93 -20.18 3.26
N ILE A 56 12.09 -19.17 3.03
CA ILE A 56 11.32 -18.48 4.08
C ILE A 56 9.82 -18.85 4.01
N PRO A 57 9.12 -18.91 5.16
CA PRO A 57 7.69 -19.20 5.18
C PRO A 57 6.85 -17.96 4.79
N ALA A 58 5.59 -18.20 4.42
CA ALA A 58 4.61 -17.12 4.35
C ALA A 58 4.33 -16.56 5.76
N SER A 59 4.10 -15.26 5.85
CA SER A 59 3.71 -14.53 7.06
C SER A 59 2.21 -14.63 7.38
N ALA A 60 1.40 -15.09 6.42
CA ALA A 60 -0.05 -15.16 6.55
C ALA A 60 -0.62 -16.45 5.94
N THR A 61 -1.89 -16.72 6.23
CA THR A 61 -2.69 -17.79 5.63
C THR A 61 -3.90 -17.22 4.90
N LYS A 62 -4.45 -18.00 3.96
CA LYS A 62 -5.71 -17.66 3.27
C LYS A 62 -6.89 -17.78 4.25
N LYS A 63 -8.12 -17.53 3.75
CA LYS A 63 -9.36 -17.61 4.55
C LYS A 63 -9.57 -18.96 5.25
N ASP A 64 -9.03 -20.04 4.69
CA ASP A 64 -9.07 -21.39 5.26
C ASP A 64 -8.15 -21.56 6.50
N ARG A 65 -7.30 -20.58 6.81
CA ARG A 65 -6.30 -20.56 7.88
C ARG A 65 -5.25 -21.68 7.80
N VAL A 66 -5.16 -22.37 6.66
CA VAL A 66 -4.25 -23.51 6.46
C VAL A 66 -3.33 -23.24 5.27
N THR A 67 -3.87 -22.74 4.16
CA THR A 67 -3.09 -22.50 2.95
C THR A 67 -2.21 -21.27 3.14
N PRO A 68 -0.87 -21.36 2.95
CA PRO A 68 0.02 -20.21 3.00
C PRO A 68 -0.41 -19.10 2.04
N TYR A 69 -0.31 -17.86 2.49
CA TYR A 69 -0.60 -16.67 1.69
C TYR A 69 0.66 -15.83 1.53
N TYR A 70 1.32 -16.00 0.39
CA TYR A 70 2.54 -15.32 0.02
C TYR A 70 2.23 -13.92 -0.52
N THR A 71 2.89 -12.90 0.02
CA THR A 71 2.58 -11.49 -0.21
C THR A 71 3.85 -10.69 -0.50
N LEU A 72 3.67 -9.47 -0.97
CA LEU A 72 4.72 -8.45 -1.00
C LEU A 72 4.20 -7.22 -0.23
N PRO A 73 5.08 -6.41 0.39
CA PRO A 73 6.52 -6.32 0.14
C PRO A 73 7.38 -7.40 0.81
N LEU A 74 8.54 -7.63 0.21
CA LEU A 74 9.67 -8.34 0.80
C LEU A 74 10.93 -7.48 0.63
N LEU A 75 11.81 -7.49 1.61
CA LEU A 75 13.07 -6.76 1.61
C LEU A 75 14.21 -7.73 1.91
N ARG A 76 15.25 -7.71 1.09
CA ARG A 76 16.52 -8.38 1.38
C ARG A 76 17.59 -7.34 1.62
N ASP A 77 18.32 -7.50 2.70
CA ASP A 77 19.44 -6.64 3.06
C ASP A 77 20.72 -7.47 3.14
N SER A 78 21.60 -7.31 2.15
CA SER A 78 22.86 -8.06 2.10
C SER A 78 23.88 -7.58 3.14
N SER A 79 23.69 -6.41 3.76
CA SER A 79 24.61 -5.93 4.80
C SER A 79 24.45 -6.69 6.12
N THR A 80 23.25 -7.19 6.40
CA THR A 80 22.92 -7.97 7.60
C THR A 80 22.61 -9.44 7.30
N GLY A 81 22.36 -9.76 6.03
CA GLY A 81 21.85 -11.07 5.59
C GLY A 81 20.35 -11.25 5.81
N ALA A 82 19.63 -10.20 6.22
CA ALA A 82 18.22 -10.30 6.55
C ALA A 82 17.32 -10.42 5.31
N ILE A 83 16.24 -11.19 5.44
CA ILE A 83 15.13 -11.28 4.48
C ILE A 83 13.84 -11.09 5.28
N ILE A 84 13.14 -9.99 5.05
CA ILE A 84 12.00 -9.56 5.84
C ILE A 84 10.78 -9.41 4.94
N SER A 85 9.66 -10.02 5.31
CA SER A 85 8.35 -9.77 4.70
C SER A 85 7.46 -8.96 5.65
N GLU A 86 6.33 -8.48 5.14
CA GLU A 86 5.37 -7.58 5.83
C GLU A 86 5.85 -6.13 5.94
N SER A 87 5.03 -5.21 5.47
CA SER A 87 5.40 -3.78 5.40
C SER A 87 5.74 -3.19 6.77
N ALA A 88 4.97 -3.53 7.82
CA ALA A 88 5.23 -3.02 9.17
C ALA A 88 6.53 -3.59 9.75
N THR A 89 6.77 -4.89 9.57
CA THR A 89 7.99 -5.56 10.05
C THR A 89 9.23 -5.06 9.31
N ILE A 90 9.13 -4.78 8.00
CA ILE A 90 10.18 -4.11 7.24
C ILE A 90 10.50 -2.74 7.85
N VAL A 91 9.49 -1.93 8.17
CA VAL A 91 9.71 -0.60 8.77
C VAL A 91 10.35 -0.70 10.16
N GLU A 92 9.91 -1.64 10.99
CA GLU A 92 10.52 -1.92 12.30
C GLU A 92 12.00 -2.31 12.15
N TYR A 93 12.31 -3.18 11.18
CA TYR A 93 13.68 -3.55 10.85
C TYR A 93 14.50 -2.34 10.40
N LEU A 94 13.98 -1.50 9.51
CA LEU A 94 14.70 -0.32 9.02
C LEU A 94 14.96 0.69 10.14
N ASP A 95 14.00 0.90 11.04
CA ASP A 95 14.19 1.72 12.23
C ASP A 95 15.28 1.14 13.15
N ALA A 96 15.31 -0.17 13.36
CA ALA A 96 16.30 -0.81 14.23
C ALA A 96 17.72 -0.82 13.62
N THR A 97 17.85 -1.20 12.35
CA THR A 97 19.13 -1.41 11.67
C THR A 97 19.78 -0.11 11.20
N TYR A 98 18.98 0.92 10.88
CA TYR A 98 19.46 2.21 10.38
C TYR A 98 19.07 3.36 11.33
N PRO A 99 19.56 3.37 12.58
CA PRO A 99 19.10 4.29 13.62
C PRO A 99 19.46 5.76 13.37
N ASP A 100 20.44 6.03 12.51
CA ASP A 100 20.87 7.38 12.11
C ASP A 100 19.93 8.03 11.08
N THR A 101 18.93 7.28 10.60
CA THR A 101 17.88 7.78 9.70
C THR A 101 16.66 8.26 10.48
N PRO A 102 15.82 9.16 9.91
CA PRO A 102 14.57 9.58 10.55
C PRO A 102 13.71 8.39 11.00
N ARG A 103 13.23 8.44 12.25
CA ARG A 103 12.38 7.39 12.84
C ARG A 103 10.98 7.41 12.22
N VAL A 104 10.48 6.24 11.87
CA VAL A 104 9.15 6.09 11.25
C VAL A 104 8.12 5.60 12.26
N ILE A 105 8.51 4.74 13.20
CA ILE A 105 7.71 4.29 14.34
C ILE A 105 8.39 4.82 15.62
N PRO A 106 7.94 5.97 16.16
CA PRO A 106 8.52 6.53 17.38
C PRO A 106 8.50 5.56 18.57
N PRO A 107 9.50 5.62 19.48
CA PRO A 107 9.56 4.76 20.66
C PRO A 107 8.26 4.81 21.48
N GLY A 108 7.79 3.64 21.94
CA GLY A 108 6.56 3.52 22.72
C GLY A 108 5.25 3.59 21.90
N THR A 109 5.31 3.85 20.59
CA THR A 109 4.10 4.03 19.76
C THR A 109 3.77 2.83 18.87
N ARG A 110 4.54 1.74 18.92
CA ARG A 110 4.34 0.55 18.06
C ARG A 110 2.91 0.02 18.10
N ALA A 111 2.37 -0.17 19.31
CA ALA A 111 1.01 -0.69 19.49
C ALA A 111 -0.06 0.28 18.94
N LEU A 112 0.16 1.60 19.09
CA LEU A 112 -0.74 2.63 18.56
C LEU A 112 -0.73 2.63 17.03
N HIS A 113 0.43 2.48 16.40
CA HIS A 113 0.54 2.36 14.94
C HIS A 113 -0.14 1.10 14.40
N ALA A 114 0.02 -0.03 15.08
CA ALA A 114 -0.66 -1.27 14.73
C ALA A 114 -2.19 -1.12 14.84
N ALA A 115 -2.68 -0.54 15.95
CA ALA A 115 -4.10 -0.28 16.16
C ALA A 115 -4.67 0.71 15.13
N PHE A 116 -3.94 1.79 14.84
CA PHE A 116 -4.32 2.78 13.84
C PHE A 116 -4.39 2.16 12.44
N THR A 117 -3.39 1.37 12.05
CA THR A 117 -3.36 0.67 10.75
C THR A 117 -4.60 -0.22 10.60
N ALA A 118 -4.91 -1.03 11.61
CA ALA A 118 -6.08 -1.90 11.59
C ALA A 118 -7.40 -1.09 11.53
N ALA A 119 -7.50 -0.01 12.32
CA ALA A 119 -8.67 0.85 12.31
C ALA A 119 -8.87 1.55 10.96
N PHE A 120 -7.82 2.13 10.40
CA PHE A 120 -7.85 2.80 9.09
C PHE A 120 -8.21 1.83 7.97
N GLU A 121 -7.53 0.70 7.85
CA GLU A 121 -7.79 -0.28 6.79
C GLU A 121 -9.19 -0.90 6.88
N SER A 122 -9.77 -0.97 8.08
CA SER A 122 -11.16 -1.41 8.24
C SER A 122 -12.18 -0.48 7.57
N GLN A 123 -11.84 0.80 7.36
CA GLN A 123 -12.65 1.79 6.66
C GLN A 123 -12.46 1.76 5.13
N LEU A 124 -11.54 0.97 4.58
CA LEU A 124 -11.23 1.00 3.14
C LEU A 124 -11.99 -0.05 2.32
N LYS A 125 -12.95 -0.76 2.92
CA LYS A 125 -13.66 -1.84 2.23
C LYS A 125 -14.42 -1.35 0.99
N ALA A 126 -14.98 -0.14 1.04
CA ALA A 126 -15.71 0.48 -0.06
C ALA A 126 -14.83 0.83 -1.28
N ILE A 127 -13.50 0.76 -1.15
CA ILE A 127 -12.57 0.93 -2.29
C ILE A 127 -12.52 -0.33 -3.18
N ASN A 128 -12.99 -1.49 -2.71
CA ASN A 128 -12.87 -2.75 -3.45
C ASN A 128 -13.47 -2.71 -4.87
N PRO A 129 -14.71 -2.24 -5.08
CA PRO A 129 -15.32 -2.19 -6.41
C PRO A 129 -14.55 -1.29 -7.39
N PHE A 130 -13.92 -0.22 -6.92
CA PHE A 130 -13.06 0.65 -7.74
C PHE A 130 -11.73 -0.04 -8.04
N SER A 131 -11.15 -0.66 -7.03
CA SER A 131 -9.77 -1.16 -7.10
C SER A 131 -9.61 -2.47 -7.87
N LYS A 132 -10.52 -3.44 -7.75
CA LYS A 132 -10.28 -4.76 -8.41
C LYS A 132 -10.26 -4.66 -9.93
N PRO A 133 -11.21 -3.97 -10.59
CA PRO A 133 -11.16 -3.79 -12.04
C PRO A 133 -9.95 -2.96 -12.48
N ALA A 134 -9.68 -1.85 -11.78
CA ALA A 134 -8.55 -0.97 -12.09
C ALA A 134 -7.20 -1.70 -11.99
N VAL A 135 -6.98 -2.44 -10.90
CA VAL A 135 -5.79 -3.27 -10.74
C VAL A 135 -5.70 -4.32 -11.85
N ASN A 136 -6.78 -5.02 -12.16
CA ASN A 136 -6.75 -6.02 -13.21
C ASN A 136 -6.36 -5.42 -14.57
N ALA A 137 -6.73 -4.18 -14.86
CA ALA A 137 -6.39 -3.50 -16.11
C ALA A 137 -4.90 -3.12 -16.24
N ILE A 138 -4.26 -2.71 -15.13
CA ILE A 138 -2.86 -2.25 -15.16
C ILE A 138 -1.83 -3.37 -15.09
N LEU A 139 -2.22 -4.61 -14.77
CA LEU A 139 -1.29 -5.73 -14.64
C LEU A 139 -0.85 -6.32 -15.99
N SER A 140 0.32 -6.96 -16.03
CA SER A 140 0.75 -7.80 -17.16
C SER A 140 -0.24 -8.96 -17.39
N PRO A 141 -0.27 -9.60 -18.58
CA PRO A 141 -1.19 -10.71 -18.83
C PRO A 141 -1.11 -11.85 -17.81
N ARG A 142 0.10 -12.20 -17.34
CA ARG A 142 0.33 -13.26 -16.34
C ARG A 142 -0.26 -12.86 -14.99
N SER A 143 0.07 -11.66 -14.50
CA SER A 143 -0.44 -11.13 -13.24
C SER A 143 -1.94 -10.86 -13.29
N GLN A 144 -2.46 -10.39 -14.43
CA GLN A 144 -3.89 -10.15 -14.65
C GLN A 144 -4.70 -11.45 -14.53
N ALA A 145 -4.26 -12.53 -15.17
CA ALA A 145 -4.92 -13.83 -15.10
C ALA A 145 -4.91 -14.40 -13.68
N PHE A 146 -3.76 -14.37 -13.01
CA PHE A 146 -3.63 -14.81 -11.61
C PHE A 146 -4.50 -13.96 -10.68
N PHE A 147 -4.44 -12.63 -10.81
CA PHE A 147 -5.19 -11.71 -9.98
C PHE A 147 -6.70 -11.93 -10.14
N ARG A 148 -7.19 -11.97 -11.38
CA ARG A 148 -8.60 -12.23 -11.66
C ARG A 148 -9.07 -13.50 -10.97
N LYS A 149 -8.45 -14.64 -11.30
CA LYS A 149 -8.80 -15.95 -10.73
C LYS A 149 -8.87 -15.92 -9.20
N THR A 150 -7.80 -15.46 -8.56
CA THR A 150 -7.70 -15.49 -7.09
C THR A 150 -8.66 -14.52 -6.40
N ARG A 151 -9.01 -13.39 -7.03
CA ARG A 151 -9.93 -12.41 -6.44
C ARG A 151 -11.37 -12.84 -6.64
N GLU A 152 -11.71 -13.41 -7.79
CA GLU A 152 -13.04 -13.99 -8.04
C GLU A 152 -13.31 -15.17 -7.10
N GLU A 153 -12.35 -16.09 -6.93
CA GLU A 153 -12.45 -17.18 -5.96
C GLU A 153 -12.64 -16.67 -4.52
N SER A 154 -11.91 -15.62 -4.13
CA SER A 154 -12.00 -15.06 -2.78
C SER A 154 -13.28 -14.26 -2.53
N LEU A 155 -13.81 -13.59 -3.55
CA LEU A 155 -14.95 -12.67 -3.40
C LEU A 155 -16.29 -13.30 -3.80
N GLY A 156 -16.26 -14.41 -4.55
CA GLY A 156 -17.46 -15.09 -5.03
C GLY A 156 -18.22 -14.35 -6.12
N VAL A 157 -17.61 -13.31 -6.73
CA VAL A 157 -18.18 -12.51 -7.82
C VAL A 157 -17.11 -12.23 -8.86
N THR A 158 -17.48 -12.05 -10.13
CA THR A 158 -16.50 -11.81 -11.20
C THR A 158 -15.92 -10.39 -11.12
N VAL A 159 -14.70 -10.18 -11.62
CA VAL A 159 -14.13 -8.82 -11.73
C VAL A 159 -14.95 -7.94 -12.68
N GLY A 160 -15.60 -8.55 -13.68
CA GLY A 160 -16.52 -7.85 -14.58
C GLY A 160 -17.77 -7.34 -13.86
N ASP A 161 -18.35 -8.15 -12.99
CA ASP A 161 -19.54 -7.78 -12.20
C ASP A 161 -19.24 -6.69 -11.15
N MET A 162 -17.96 -6.47 -10.81
CA MET A 162 -17.54 -5.38 -9.94
C MET A 162 -17.45 -4.03 -10.66
N LEU A 163 -17.56 -3.98 -11.99
CA LEU A 163 -17.64 -2.71 -12.71
C LEU A 163 -18.92 -1.98 -12.30
N LEU A 164 -18.76 -0.81 -11.70
CA LEU A 164 -19.88 0.01 -11.24
C LEU A 164 -20.34 0.97 -12.37
N PRO A 165 -21.53 0.80 -12.97
CA PRO A 165 -22.06 1.76 -13.93
C PRO A 165 -22.79 2.91 -13.23
N GLY A 166 -22.66 4.11 -13.78
CA GLY A 166 -23.52 5.27 -13.47
C GLY A 166 -23.72 5.53 -11.98
N GLU A 167 -24.99 5.58 -11.55
CA GLU A 167 -25.39 5.93 -10.18
C GLU A 167 -24.83 4.99 -9.11
N HIS A 168 -24.61 3.71 -9.42
CA HIS A 168 -24.05 2.78 -8.44
C HIS A 168 -22.60 3.15 -8.09
N ARG A 169 -21.83 3.65 -9.07
CA ARG A 169 -20.48 4.16 -8.87
C ARG A 169 -20.46 5.37 -7.94
N ALA A 170 -21.36 6.32 -8.19
CA ALA A 170 -21.50 7.51 -7.35
C ALA A 170 -21.90 7.16 -5.90
N SER A 171 -22.81 6.20 -5.73
CA SER A 171 -23.22 5.71 -4.40
C SER A 171 -22.05 5.10 -3.63
N GLU A 172 -21.25 4.23 -4.25
CA GLU A 172 -20.08 3.64 -3.60
C GLU A 172 -19.01 4.70 -3.29
N LEU A 173 -18.85 5.71 -4.15
CA LEU A 173 -17.91 6.80 -3.92
C LEU A 173 -18.35 7.67 -2.71
N ALA A 174 -19.66 7.86 -2.52
CA ALA A 174 -20.20 8.50 -1.33
C ALA A 174 -19.92 7.70 -0.05
N VAL A 175 -19.95 6.36 -0.11
CA VAL A 175 -19.53 5.51 1.03
C VAL A 175 -18.05 5.70 1.34
N VAL A 176 -17.18 5.74 0.31
CA VAL A 176 -15.76 6.04 0.49
C VAL A 176 -15.56 7.41 1.15
N LYS A 177 -16.34 8.42 0.74
CA LYS A 177 -16.31 9.76 1.37
C LYS A 177 -16.65 9.69 2.86
N ASP A 178 -17.72 9.00 3.23
CA ASP A 178 -18.15 8.85 4.62
C ASP A 178 -17.13 8.08 5.47
N ASP A 179 -16.56 7.02 4.91
CA ASP A 179 -15.52 6.20 5.55
C ASP A 179 -14.25 7.02 5.81
N LEU A 180 -13.79 7.78 4.82
CA LEU A 180 -12.70 8.72 4.99
C LEU A 180 -13.06 9.85 5.98
N GLY A 181 -14.31 10.31 5.99
CA GLY A 181 -14.80 11.28 6.97
C GLY A 181 -14.75 10.78 8.41
N LYS A 182 -14.86 9.47 8.66
CA LYS A 182 -14.62 8.88 9.99
C LYS A 182 -13.14 8.98 10.37
N VAL A 183 -12.24 8.72 9.42
CA VAL A 183 -10.79 8.84 9.65
C VAL A 183 -10.40 10.30 9.89
N ASP A 184 -10.94 11.25 9.13
CA ASP A 184 -10.69 12.68 9.34
C ASP A 184 -11.05 13.13 10.77
N LYS A 185 -12.13 12.59 11.35
CA LYS A 185 -12.52 12.88 12.74
C LYS A 185 -11.52 12.37 13.79
N TRP A 186 -10.67 11.40 13.46
CA TRP A 186 -9.58 10.95 14.34
C TRP A 186 -8.39 11.90 14.30
N MET A 187 -8.25 12.67 13.21
CA MET A 187 -7.12 13.55 12.98
C MET A 187 -7.30 14.89 13.70
N THR A 188 -6.20 15.43 14.20
CA THR A 188 -6.18 16.81 14.70
C THR A 188 -6.43 17.78 13.54
N LYS A 189 -7.36 18.71 13.72
CA LYS A 189 -7.65 19.75 12.71
C LYS A 189 -6.40 20.59 12.45
N GLY A 190 -6.13 20.88 11.18
CA GLY A 190 -4.94 21.63 10.73
C GLY A 190 -3.65 20.82 10.65
N HIS A 191 -3.57 19.64 11.26
CA HIS A 191 -2.43 18.75 11.10
C HIS A 191 -2.55 17.96 9.79
N THR A 192 -1.46 17.87 9.03
CA THR A 192 -1.39 17.01 7.84
C THR A 192 -1.17 15.55 8.25
N PHE A 193 -0.28 15.33 9.22
CA PHE A 193 0.10 13.99 9.68
C PHE A 193 -0.45 13.65 11.07
N VAL A 194 -0.52 12.36 11.37
CA VAL A 194 -1.05 11.81 12.63
C VAL A 194 -0.34 12.39 13.85
N MET A 195 0.98 12.57 13.76
CA MET A 195 1.80 13.15 14.83
C MET A 195 2.18 14.63 14.59
N GLY A 196 1.42 15.36 13.75
CA GLY A 196 1.65 16.78 13.47
C GLY A 196 2.43 17.01 12.18
N GLU A 197 3.71 17.39 12.31
CA GLU A 197 4.52 17.86 11.17
C GLU A 197 5.41 16.77 10.55
N THR A 198 5.77 15.74 11.31
CA THR A 198 6.62 14.65 10.82
C THR A 198 5.77 13.43 10.49
N PRO A 199 5.87 12.87 9.27
CA PRO A 199 5.12 11.68 8.91
C PRO A 199 5.68 10.45 9.62
N THR A 200 4.79 9.52 9.93
CA THR A 200 5.05 8.26 10.62
C THR A 200 4.55 7.07 9.79
N PHE A 201 4.71 5.85 10.29
CA PHE A 201 4.16 4.67 9.62
C PHE A 201 2.63 4.75 9.38
N ALA A 202 1.91 5.45 10.27
CA ALA A 202 0.48 5.66 10.13
C ALA A 202 0.17 6.51 8.88
N ASP A 203 0.94 7.58 8.68
CA ASP A 203 0.84 8.46 7.52
C ASP A 203 1.27 7.76 6.23
N PHE A 204 2.26 6.88 6.29
CA PHE A 204 2.69 6.06 5.14
C PHE A 204 1.58 5.11 4.71
N THR A 205 0.89 4.51 5.69
CA THR A 205 -0.28 3.66 5.45
C THR A 205 -1.41 4.45 4.82
N MET A 206 -1.76 5.61 5.38
CA MET A 206 -2.80 6.46 4.81
C MET A 206 -2.46 6.89 3.38
N SER A 207 -1.26 7.47 3.19
CA SER A 207 -0.82 7.96 1.89
C SER A 207 -0.78 6.84 0.85
N ALA A 208 -0.26 5.66 1.19
CA ALA A 208 -0.20 4.53 0.26
C ALA A 208 -1.58 4.09 -0.24
N TRP A 209 -2.58 4.07 0.64
CA TRP A 209 -3.96 3.73 0.26
C TRP A 209 -4.67 4.83 -0.52
N ILE A 210 -4.47 6.10 -0.17
CA ILE A 210 -5.06 7.24 -0.90
C ILE A 210 -4.39 7.41 -2.26
N PHE A 211 -3.08 7.25 -2.36
CA PHE A 211 -2.36 7.21 -3.63
C PHE A 211 -2.85 6.05 -4.51
N PHE A 212 -3.08 4.87 -3.92
CA PHE A 212 -3.68 3.76 -4.64
C PHE A 212 -5.10 4.07 -5.12
N LEU A 213 -5.91 4.77 -4.33
CA LEU A 213 -7.23 5.23 -4.77
C LEU A 213 -7.12 6.22 -5.94
N ARG A 214 -6.16 7.16 -5.94
CA ARG A 214 -5.84 8.04 -7.08
C ARG A 214 -5.59 7.21 -8.34
N ILE A 215 -4.77 6.16 -8.26
CA ILE A 215 -4.52 5.23 -9.38
C ILE A 215 -5.82 4.57 -9.85
N CYS A 216 -6.67 4.11 -8.93
CA CYS A 216 -7.90 3.39 -9.26
C CYS A 216 -8.95 4.26 -9.96
N LEU A 217 -9.01 5.54 -9.60
CA LEU A 217 -9.94 6.50 -10.19
C LEU A 217 -9.37 7.13 -11.48
N GLY A 218 -8.04 7.23 -11.57
CA GLY A 218 -7.32 7.97 -12.60
C GLY A 218 -6.93 9.35 -12.09
N GLU A 219 -5.66 9.72 -12.27
CA GLU A 219 -5.09 10.95 -11.73
C GLU A 219 -5.76 12.22 -12.24
N ASP A 220 -6.12 12.27 -13.52
CA ASP A 220 -6.81 13.42 -14.13
C ASP A 220 -8.34 13.26 -14.14
N SER A 221 -8.89 12.33 -13.34
CA SER A 221 -10.33 12.08 -13.30
C SER A 221 -11.07 13.10 -12.41
N PRO A 222 -12.31 13.47 -12.78
CA PRO A 222 -13.17 14.28 -11.91
C PRO A 222 -13.41 13.64 -10.53
N GLU A 223 -13.41 12.31 -10.46
CA GLU A 223 -13.59 11.59 -9.20
C GLU A 223 -12.38 11.76 -8.28
N TRP A 224 -11.15 11.74 -8.81
CA TRP A 224 -9.98 12.04 -8.02
C TRP A 224 -9.95 13.51 -7.59
N GLU A 225 -10.32 14.44 -8.48
CA GLU A 225 -10.43 15.86 -8.13
C GLU A 225 -11.36 16.05 -6.92
N GLU A 226 -12.54 15.43 -6.96
CA GLU A 226 -13.49 15.43 -5.85
C GLU A 226 -12.89 14.79 -4.58
N VAL A 227 -12.31 13.59 -4.66
CA VAL A 227 -11.72 12.89 -3.50
C VAL A 227 -10.62 13.74 -2.85
N SER A 228 -9.78 14.37 -3.66
CA SER A 228 -8.66 15.18 -3.21
C SER A 228 -9.11 16.43 -2.44
N SER A 229 -10.32 16.94 -2.72
CA SER A 229 -10.89 18.14 -2.10
C SER A 229 -11.70 17.86 -0.83
N TRP A 230 -12.06 16.60 -0.54
CA TRP A 230 -12.86 16.27 0.64
C TRP A 230 -12.16 16.60 1.97
N HIS A 231 -12.97 16.88 3.00
CA HIS A 231 -12.54 17.11 4.38
C HIS A 231 -11.43 18.17 4.46
N ASP A 232 -11.76 19.38 3.98
CA ASP A 232 -10.84 20.52 3.88
C ASP A 232 -9.57 20.23 3.06
N GLY A 233 -9.69 19.36 2.04
CA GLY A 233 -8.63 18.93 1.15
C GLY A 233 -7.57 18.05 1.82
N ARG A 234 -7.89 17.37 2.93
CA ARG A 234 -6.93 16.53 3.67
C ARG A 234 -6.26 15.50 2.78
N TRP A 235 -7.03 14.80 1.95
CA TRP A 235 -6.53 13.66 1.18
C TRP A 235 -5.61 14.08 0.05
N GLY A 236 -5.94 15.19 -0.64
CA GLY A 236 -5.05 15.80 -1.63
C GLY A 236 -3.75 16.31 -0.99
N LYS A 237 -3.86 17.01 0.16
CA LYS A 237 -2.67 17.49 0.92
C LYS A 237 -1.79 16.35 1.40
N LEU A 238 -2.38 15.23 1.83
CA LEU A 238 -1.65 14.04 2.26
C LEU A 238 -0.81 13.49 1.12
N VAL A 239 -1.42 13.14 -0.02
CA VAL A 239 -0.67 12.58 -1.18
C VAL A 239 0.39 13.55 -1.65
N LYS A 240 0.05 14.84 -1.77
CA LYS A 240 1.02 15.89 -2.14
C LYS A 240 2.21 15.98 -1.18
N GLY A 241 1.97 15.81 0.12
CA GLY A 241 3.04 15.79 1.13
C GLY A 241 4.03 14.63 0.97
N PHE A 242 3.63 13.58 0.25
CA PHE A 242 4.42 12.37 0.01
C PHE A 242 5.11 12.32 -1.35
N GLU A 243 4.79 13.18 -2.32
CA GLU A 243 5.39 13.19 -3.67
C GLU A 243 6.93 13.16 -3.66
N LYS A 244 7.56 13.89 -2.74
CA LYS A 244 9.03 13.89 -2.57
C LYS A 244 9.62 12.54 -2.13
N TYR A 245 8.78 11.63 -1.67
CA TYR A 245 9.11 10.26 -1.25
C TYR A 245 8.54 9.21 -2.20
N GLU A 246 8.12 9.59 -3.41
CA GLU A 246 7.55 8.68 -4.43
C GLU A 246 8.59 8.15 -5.43
N ALA A 247 9.89 8.30 -5.14
CA ALA A 247 10.94 7.78 -6.01
C ALA A 247 10.81 6.24 -6.19
N VAL A 248 10.87 5.81 -7.45
CA VAL A 248 10.94 4.39 -7.83
C VAL A 248 12.29 4.15 -8.50
N VAL A 249 13.11 3.32 -7.86
CA VAL A 249 14.49 3.01 -8.25
C VAL A 249 14.74 1.51 -8.31
#